data_AF-A0A821VXC1-F1
#
_entry.id   AF-A0A821VXC1-F1
#
_cell.length_a   1.000
_cell.length_b   1.000
_cell.length_c   1.000
_cell.angle_alpha   90.00
_cell.angle_beta   90.00
_cell.angle_gamma   90.00
#
_symmetry.space_group_name_H-M   'P 1'
#
loop_
_entity.id
_entity.type
_entity.pdbx_description
1 polymer ?
#
loop_
_entity_poly.entity_id
_entity_poly.type
_entity_poly.pdbx_seq_one_letter_code
_entity_poly.pdbx_strand_id
1 'polypeptide(L)'
;MSTCGDDYQESARKELINKLVLTRYDNRTQRIDNIDFQLTPATFTFNDDSQTTLIDYYLHKFDITIKDPDQPLIVYCPRRPGENT
;
A
#
# COMPACT_ATOMS: atom_id res chain seq x y z
N MET A 1 -1.01 29.92 -5.59
CA MET A 1 -0.50 29.08 -6.69
C MET A 1 -1.07 27.69 -6.43
N SER A 2 -2.04 27.26 -7.22
CA SER A 2 -2.69 25.94 -7.07
C SER A 2 -2.04 24.98 -8.06
N THR A 3 -1.42 23.91 -7.58
CA THR A 3 -0.75 22.90 -8.41
C THR A 3 -1.76 21.87 -8.90
N CYS A 4 -1.88 21.74 -10.22
CA CYS A 4 -2.75 20.82 -10.98
C CYS A 4 -2.35 19.32 -10.85
N GLY A 5 -1.60 18.94 -9.81
CA GLY A 5 -1.04 17.59 -9.65
C GLY A 5 -1.74 16.72 -8.59
N ASP A 6 -2.53 17.31 -7.70
CA ASP A 6 -3.16 16.61 -6.58
C ASP A 6 -4.57 16.07 -6.90
N ASP A 7 -5.21 16.55 -7.97
CA ASP A 7 -6.62 16.25 -8.25
C ASP A 7 -6.90 14.75 -8.35
N TYR A 8 -6.04 13.98 -9.02
CA TYR A 8 -6.24 12.53 -9.17
C TYR A 8 -5.90 11.77 -7.89
N GLN A 9 -4.90 12.22 -7.13
CA GLN A 9 -4.50 11.57 -5.88
C GLN A 9 -5.60 11.75 -4.83
N GLU A 10 -6.16 12.96 -4.72
CA GLU A 10 -7.31 13.24 -3.87
C GLU A 10 -8.55 12.45 -4.31
N SER A 11 -8.83 12.42 -5.61
CA SER A 11 -9.96 11.63 -6.15
C SER A 11 -9.81 10.14 -5.83
N ALA A 12 -8.61 9.57 -6.05
CA ALA A 12 -8.31 8.18 -5.74
C ALA A 12 -8.45 7.89 -4.24
N ARG A 13 -7.92 8.77 -3.37
CA ARG A 13 -8.10 8.65 -1.91
C ARG A 13 -9.58 8.67 -1.53
N LYS A 14 -10.35 9.60 -2.07
CA LYS A 14 -11.79 9.74 -1.79
C LYS A 14 -12.59 8.51 -2.22
N GLU A 15 -12.21 7.89 -3.33
CA GLU A 15 -12.91 6.73 -3.86
C GLU A 15 -12.52 5.42 -3.15
N LEU A 16 -11.24 5.26 -2.82
CA LEU A 16 -10.65 3.99 -2.37
C LEU A 16 -10.54 3.86 -0.84
N ILE A 17 -10.34 4.96 -0.10
CA ILE A 17 -10.27 4.88 1.37
C ILE A 17 -11.60 4.35 1.93
N ASN A 18 -11.51 3.48 2.94
CA ASN A 18 -12.60 2.69 3.53
C ASN A 18 -13.19 1.59 2.65
N LYS A 19 -12.69 1.36 1.43
CA LYS A 19 -13.07 0.19 0.63
C LYS A 19 -12.35 -1.07 1.13
N LEU A 20 -12.97 -2.21 0.88
CA LEU A 20 -12.40 -3.53 1.14
C LEU A 20 -11.76 -4.08 -0.13
N VAL A 21 -10.54 -4.61 -0.02
CA VAL A 21 -9.81 -5.24 -1.11
C VAL A 21 -9.44 -6.67 -0.73
N LEU A 22 -9.60 -7.58 -1.67
CA LEU A 22 -9.17 -8.97 -1.54
C LEU A 22 -7.75 -9.13 -2.09
N THR A 23 -6.80 -9.52 -1.25
CA THR A 23 -5.45 -9.90 -1.67
C THR A 23 -5.45 -11.32 -2.20
N ARG A 24 -5.10 -11.50 -3.48
CA ARG A 24 -5.19 -12.81 -4.16
C ARG A 24 -4.24 -13.87 -3.63
N TYR A 25 -3.12 -13.46 -3.03
CA TYR A 25 -2.07 -14.39 -2.61
C TYR A 25 -2.38 -15.10 -1.29
N ASP A 26 -3.21 -14.51 -0.41
CA ASP A 26 -3.61 -15.11 0.86
C ASP A 26 -5.13 -15.11 1.10
N ASN A 27 -5.91 -14.63 0.12
CA ASN A 27 -7.36 -14.45 0.18
C ASN A 27 -7.84 -13.68 1.43
N ARG A 28 -7.04 -12.73 1.92
CA ARG A 28 -7.45 -11.84 3.00
C ARG A 28 -8.12 -10.59 2.46
N THR A 29 -9.17 -10.17 3.15
CA THR A 29 -9.84 -8.91 2.87
C THR A 29 -9.26 -7.84 3.80
N GLN A 30 -8.61 -6.84 3.24
CA GLN A 30 -8.03 -5.71 3.96
C GLN A 30 -8.86 -4.44 3.68
N ARG A 31 -8.99 -3.57 4.67
CA ARG A 31 -9.56 -2.23 4.46
C ARG A 31 -8.44 -1.28 4.05
N ILE A 32 -8.68 -0.48 3.01
CA ILE A 32 -7.78 0.63 2.66
C ILE A 32 -7.98 1.73 3.70
N ASP A 33 -6.98 2.00 4.54
CA ASP A 33 -7.02 3.13 5.46
C ASP A 33 -6.39 4.38 4.84
N ASN A 34 -5.35 4.22 4.01
CA ASN A 34 -4.74 5.32 3.25
C ASN A 34 -4.03 4.81 1.98
N ILE A 35 -3.65 5.74 1.09
CA ILE A 35 -2.78 5.50 -0.07
C ILE A 35 -1.59 6.45 -0.01
N ASP A 36 -0.39 5.87 -0.01
CA ASP A 36 0.87 6.61 -0.04
C ASP A 36 1.38 6.70 -1.48
N PHE A 37 1.40 7.92 -2.02
CA PHE A 37 1.87 8.21 -3.38
C PHE A 37 3.35 8.61 -3.43
N GLN A 38 4.02 8.75 -2.28
CA GLN A 38 5.45 9.05 -2.22
C GLN A 38 6.30 7.79 -2.18
N LEU A 39 5.71 6.67 -1.75
CA LEU A 39 6.36 5.37 -1.69
C LEU A 39 5.92 4.47 -2.84
N THR A 40 6.84 3.64 -3.31
CA THR A 40 6.62 2.66 -4.36
C THR A 40 7.18 1.30 -3.95
N PRO A 41 6.74 0.18 -4.55
CA PRO A 41 7.32 -1.13 -4.29
C PRO A 41 8.85 -1.20 -4.48
N ALA A 42 9.39 -0.37 -5.38
CA ALA A 42 10.83 -0.31 -5.64
C ALA A 42 11.61 0.47 -4.57
N THR A 43 10.99 1.48 -3.94
CA THR A 43 11.65 2.35 -2.96
C THR A 43 11.40 1.93 -1.51
N PHE A 44 10.33 1.17 -1.27
CA PHE A 44 10.00 0.69 0.06
C PHE A 44 10.86 -0.52 0.44
N THR A 45 11.61 -0.36 1.53
CA THR A 45 12.38 -1.42 2.16
C THR A 45 11.82 -1.74 3.52
N PHE A 46 11.79 -3.03 3.88
CA PHE A 46 11.46 -3.42 5.24
C PHE A 46 12.57 -2.96 6.19
N ASN A 47 12.19 -2.42 7.35
CA ASN A 47 13.12 -2.03 8.43
C ASN A 47 13.73 -3.23 9.16
N ASP A 48 13.66 -4.41 8.57
CA ASP A 48 14.26 -5.63 9.10
C ASP A 48 15.73 -5.72 8.64
N ASP A 49 16.52 -6.58 9.28
CA ASP A 49 17.97 -6.69 9.02
C ASP A 49 18.30 -7.09 7.57
N SER A 50 17.30 -7.57 6.83
CA SER A 50 17.46 -8.09 5.47
C SER A 50 17.43 -7.03 4.35
N GLN A 51 17.20 -5.74 4.65
CA GLN A 51 17.08 -4.63 3.66
C GLN A 51 16.37 -5.03 2.36
N THR A 52 15.33 -5.85 2.46
CA THR A 52 14.67 -6.44 1.28
C THR A 52 13.65 -5.45 0.75
N THR A 53 13.61 -5.27 -0.58
CA THR A 53 12.58 -4.44 -1.22
C THR A 53 11.22 -5.13 -1.16
N LEU A 54 10.15 -4.36 -1.29
CA LEU A 54 8.80 -4.94 -1.38
C LEU A 54 8.68 -5.90 -2.57
N ILE A 55 9.31 -5.58 -3.70
CA ILE A 55 9.33 -6.41 -4.91
C ILE A 55 9.95 -7.77 -4.64
N ASP A 56 11.16 -7.79 -4.07
CA ASP A 56 11.90 -9.03 -3.80
C ASP A 56 11.15 -9.91 -2.79
N TYR A 57 10.53 -9.28 -1.79
CA TYR A 57 9.70 -9.98 -0.80
C TYR A 57 8.52 -10.71 -1.47
N TYR A 58 7.77 -10.05 -2.34
CA TYR A 58 6.63 -10.68 -3.02
C TYR A 58 7.08 -11.77 -3.99
N LEU A 59 8.20 -11.58 -4.67
CA LEU A 59 8.78 -12.59 -5.56
C LEU A 59 9.21 -13.83 -4.78
N HIS A 60 10.04 -13.67 -3.74
CA HIS A 60 10.59 -14.82 -3.03
C HIS A 60 9.57 -15.56 -2.15
N LYS A 61 8.61 -14.83 -1.55
CA LYS A 61 7.66 -15.44 -0.62
C LYS A 61 6.42 -16.03 -1.30
N PHE A 62 5.96 -15.41 -2.38
CA PHE A 62 4.69 -15.76 -3.02
C PHE A 62 4.81 -16.08 -4.51
N ASP A 63 6.02 -16.03 -5.10
CA ASP A 63 6.26 -16.19 -6.53
C ASP A 63 5.48 -15.16 -7.39
N ILE A 64 5.35 -13.94 -6.87
CA ILE A 64 4.61 -12.85 -7.53
C ILE A 64 5.58 -11.81 -8.06
N THR A 65 5.62 -11.67 -9.38
CA THR A 65 6.30 -10.56 -10.04
C THR A 65 5.40 -9.33 -10.07
N ILE A 66 5.80 -8.28 -9.35
CA ILE A 66 5.15 -6.96 -9.44
C ILE A 66 5.43 -6.38 -10.84
N LYS A 67 4.35 -6.07 -11.58
CA LYS A 67 4.44 -5.58 -12.97
C LYS A 67 4.69 -4.08 -13.07
N ASP A 68 4.19 -3.33 -12.09
CA ASP A 68 4.33 -1.88 -12.01
C ASP A 68 5.12 -1.53 -10.73
N PRO A 69 6.43 -1.25 -10.86
CA PRO A 69 7.29 -0.92 -9.72
C PRO A 69 7.09 0.50 -9.19
N ASP A 70 6.41 1.38 -9.93
CA ASP A 70 6.19 2.80 -9.61
C ASP A 70 4.78 3.07 -9.04
N GLN A 71 3.95 2.03 -8.93
CA GLN A 71 2.60 2.17 -8.35
C GLN A 71 2.66 2.66 -6.89
N PRO A 72 1.65 3.43 -6.44
CA PRO A 72 1.56 3.86 -5.05
C PRO A 72 1.22 2.69 -4.13
N LEU A 73 1.51 2.84 -2.83
CA LEU A 73 1.27 1.80 -1.83
C LEU A 73 -0.06 2.00 -1.09
N ILE A 74 -0.79 0.91 -0.91
CA ILE A 74 -1.96 0.85 -0.03
C ILE A 74 -1.47 0.65 1.40
N VAL A 75 -1.94 1.49 2.31
CA VAL A 75 -1.63 1.41 3.74
C VAL A 75 -2.82 0.83 4.49
N TYR A 76 -2.56 -0.25 5.22
CA TYR A 76 -3.47 -0.85 6.17
C TYR A 76 -2.92 -0.63 7.59
N CYS A 77 -3.72 0.01 8.45
CA CYS A 77 -3.38 0.25 9.84
C CYS A 77 -4.25 -0.65 10.73
N PRO A 78 -3.71 -1.74 11.29
CA PRO A 78 -4.46 -2.55 12.25
C PRO A 78 -4.78 -1.69 13.47
N ARG A 79 -6.05 -1.34 13.65
CA ARG A 79 -6.49 -0.63 14.86
C ARG A 79 -6.24 -1.54 16.06
N ARG A 80 -5.47 -1.05 17.02
CA ARG A 80 -5.34 -1.73 18.32
C ARG A 80 -6.73 -1.76 18.96
N PRO A 81 -7.23 -2.93 19.41
CA PRO A 81 -8.43 -2.98 20.22
C PRO A 81 -8.14 -2.23 21.53
N GLY A 82 -8.67 -1.01 21.69
CA GLY A 82 -8.52 -0.22 22.92
C GLY A 82 -8.32 1.29 22.75
N GLU A 83 -8.08 1.81 21.55
CA GLU A 83 -7.88 3.25 21.33
C GLU A 83 -9.19 3.96 20.95
N ASN A 84 -10.12 3.95 21.89
CA ASN A 84 -11.25 4.88 21.93
C ASN A 84 -11.72 5.03 23.39
N THR A 85 -11.13 6.01 24.08
CA THR A 85 -11.75 6.79 25.16
C THR A 85 -11.43 8.26 24.88
#